data_AF-A0A359B0W5-F1
#
_entry.id   AF-A0A359B0W5-F1
#
_cell.length_a   1.000
_cell.length_b   1.000
_cell.length_c   1.000
_cell.angle_alpha   90.00
_cell.angle_beta   90.00
_cell.angle_gamma   90.00
#
_symmetry.space_group_name_H-M   'P 1'
#
loop_
_entity.id
_entity.type
_entity.pdbx_description
1 polymer ?
#
loop_
_entity_poly.entity_id
_entity_poly.type
_entity_poly.pdbx_seq_one_letter_code
_entity_poly.pdbx_strand_id
1 'polypeptide(L)'
;MKIIIKTVFLMMLGILFTFCSSYDFDQEQYKKEINLLSNSELVYDRQVANLKSSGDTIFIMASLSGSIPSDEAYNVGIMESDSLFHAYNKSNFDIEKDRYARKLPEECFVIPNMDMQIPAGQSQVKFPVYLQNLDKLSPDSIYVLDYKIDPEKTPFVNPKKQEVLLRLFFENEFATTQQNTFYNYTSSSVLTLDLNSPMVKRPTNANQVFPLNENSVRMLAGDETFDEYKTGLDKINKRSIMVTIGDKTPQNPLARFVTIEPYKTLDVVQMTPFEVYNN
;
A
#
# COMPACT_ATOMS: atom_id res chain seq x y z
N MET A 1 -36.64 -52.91 -40.55
CA MET A 1 -36.61 -52.06 -39.34
C MET A 1 -35.33 -52.20 -38.51
N LYS A 2 -34.84 -53.41 -38.20
CA LYS A 2 -33.63 -53.61 -37.34
C LYS A 2 -32.30 -53.08 -37.93
N ILE A 3 -32.16 -53.02 -39.25
CA ILE A 3 -30.92 -52.54 -39.90
C ILE A 3 -30.81 -51.01 -39.85
N ILE A 4 -31.92 -50.29 -40.09
CA ILE A 4 -31.97 -48.82 -40.06
C ILE A 4 -31.67 -48.28 -38.65
N ILE A 5 -32.13 -48.95 -37.60
CA ILE A 5 -31.85 -48.57 -36.19
C ILE A 5 -30.36 -48.72 -35.87
N LYS A 6 -29.67 -49.74 -36.41
CA LYS A 6 -28.23 -49.92 -36.20
C LYS A 6 -27.41 -48.84 -36.91
N THR A 7 -27.80 -48.42 -38.12
CA THR A 7 -27.09 -47.36 -38.85
C THR A 7 -27.28 -45.98 -38.22
N VAL A 8 -28.49 -45.68 -37.71
CA VAL A 8 -28.77 -44.42 -37.01
C VAL A 8 -28.05 -44.33 -35.66
N PHE A 9 -27.93 -45.46 -34.93
CA PHE A 9 -27.19 -45.48 -33.67
C PHE A 9 -25.67 -45.33 -33.88
N LEU A 10 -25.12 -45.89 -34.95
CA LEU A 10 -23.71 -45.73 -35.32
C LEU A 10 -23.39 -44.29 -35.76
N MET A 11 -24.35 -43.59 -36.38
CA MET A 11 -24.22 -42.21 -36.81
C MET A 11 -24.37 -41.20 -35.66
N MET A 12 -25.22 -41.50 -34.65
CA MET A 12 -25.29 -40.71 -33.41
C MET A 12 -24.04 -40.85 -32.53
N LEU A 13 -23.39 -42.02 -32.51
CA LEU A 13 -22.17 -42.24 -31.72
C LEU A 13 -20.95 -41.50 -32.32
N GLY A 14 -20.97 -41.20 -33.63
CA GLY A 14 -19.91 -40.44 -34.31
C GLY A 14 -19.94 -38.92 -34.06
N ILE A 15 -21.07 -38.38 -33.57
CA ILE A 15 -21.23 -36.92 -33.34
C ILE A 15 -20.83 -36.53 -31.91
N LEU A 16 -20.66 -37.49 -30.99
CA LEU A 16 -20.26 -37.21 -29.60
C LEU A 16 -18.75 -37.02 -29.42
N PHE A 17 -17.94 -37.22 -30.46
CA PHE A 17 -16.47 -37.06 -30.37
C PHE A 17 -15.93 -35.76 -30.97
N THR A 18 -16.78 -34.87 -31.50
CA THR A 18 -16.32 -33.62 -32.17
C THR A 18 -16.51 -32.34 -31.34
N PHE A 19 -16.88 -32.43 -30.06
CA PHE A 19 -16.94 -31.28 -29.14
C PHE A 19 -15.83 -31.27 -28.08
N CYS A 20 -14.70 -31.94 -28.34
CA CYS A 20 -13.47 -31.60 -27.64
C CYS A 20 -12.81 -30.48 -28.43
N SER A 21 -13.21 -29.22 -28.17
CA SER A 21 -12.40 -28.09 -28.60
C SER A 21 -11.02 -28.29 -27.99
N SER A 22 -10.03 -28.63 -28.81
CA SER A 22 -8.64 -28.62 -28.38
C SER A 22 -8.36 -27.22 -27.86
N TYR A 23 -8.30 -27.08 -26.54
CA TYR A 23 -7.87 -25.84 -25.91
C TYR A 23 -6.44 -25.63 -26.41
N ASP A 24 -6.27 -24.65 -27.30
CA ASP A 24 -5.01 -24.40 -28.01
C ASP A 24 -4.06 -23.66 -27.06
N PHE A 25 -3.46 -24.42 -26.14
CA PHE A 25 -2.47 -23.92 -25.18
C PHE A 25 -1.26 -23.27 -25.87
N ASP A 26 -0.97 -23.68 -27.11
CA ASP A 26 0.14 -23.13 -27.87
C ASP A 26 -0.10 -21.63 -28.14
N GLN A 27 -1.30 -21.23 -28.57
CA GLN A 27 -1.61 -19.81 -28.82
C GLN A 27 -1.53 -18.93 -27.56
N GLU A 28 -1.95 -19.42 -26.38
CA GLU A 28 -1.81 -18.66 -25.14
C GLU A 28 -0.36 -18.59 -24.63
N GLN A 29 0.47 -19.61 -24.91
CA GLN A 29 1.89 -19.60 -24.56
C GLN A 29 2.72 -18.62 -25.40
N TYR A 30 2.30 -18.32 -26.65
CA TYR A 30 3.04 -17.43 -27.56
C TYR A 30 2.56 -15.97 -27.58
N LYS A 31 1.47 -15.63 -26.87
CA LYS A 31 1.00 -14.24 -26.85
C LYS A 31 1.88 -13.38 -25.95
N LYS A 32 2.88 -12.73 -26.58
CA LYS A 32 3.76 -11.74 -25.96
C LYS A 32 3.01 -10.41 -25.84
N GLU A 33 2.44 -10.15 -24.69
CA GLU A 33 1.76 -8.89 -24.38
C GLU A 33 2.41 -8.18 -23.20
N ILE A 34 2.52 -6.86 -23.32
CA ILE A 34 3.07 -6.01 -22.27
C ILE A 34 1.95 -5.58 -21.35
N ASN A 35 2.15 -5.76 -20.06
CA ASN A 35 1.18 -5.43 -19.02
C ASN A 35 1.87 -4.78 -17.81
N LEU A 36 1.12 -4.00 -17.04
CA LEU A 36 1.54 -3.50 -15.75
C LEU A 36 1.15 -4.52 -14.66
N LEU A 37 2.07 -4.77 -13.73
CA LEU A 37 1.85 -5.74 -12.66
C LEU A 37 0.81 -5.21 -11.68
N SER A 38 -0.32 -5.89 -11.60
CA SER A 38 -1.45 -5.54 -10.75
C SER A 38 -2.25 -6.77 -10.33
N ASN A 39 -3.10 -6.59 -9.32
CA ASN A 39 -4.15 -7.55 -8.96
C ASN A 39 -5.32 -7.50 -9.98
N SER A 40 -6.41 -8.22 -9.69
CA SER A 40 -7.61 -8.29 -10.55
C SER A 40 -8.38 -6.97 -10.66
N GLU A 41 -8.18 -6.05 -9.72
CA GLU A 41 -8.79 -4.72 -9.68
C GLU A 41 -7.87 -3.64 -10.25
N LEU A 42 -6.77 -4.03 -10.90
CA LEU A 42 -5.73 -3.13 -11.40
C LEU A 42 -5.02 -2.31 -10.31
N VAL A 43 -5.11 -2.77 -9.06
CA VAL A 43 -4.38 -2.19 -7.93
C VAL A 43 -3.10 -2.97 -7.69
N TYR A 44 -2.00 -2.26 -7.44
CA TYR A 44 -0.76 -2.86 -6.97
C TYR A 44 -0.43 -2.31 -5.57
N ASP A 45 -0.52 -3.19 -4.57
CA ASP A 45 -0.56 -2.85 -3.13
C ASP A 45 0.53 -3.58 -2.33
N ARG A 46 1.63 -3.94 -2.99
CA ARG A 46 2.74 -4.68 -2.37
C ARG A 46 3.97 -3.81 -2.07
N GLN A 47 3.90 -2.50 -2.32
CA GLN A 47 5.01 -1.57 -2.12
C GLN A 47 4.87 -0.88 -0.77
N VAL A 48 5.88 -1.07 0.08
CA VAL A 48 5.99 -0.40 1.38
C VAL A 48 7.24 0.45 1.35
N ALA A 49 7.07 1.77 1.47
CA ALA A 49 8.15 2.74 1.44
C ALA A 49 8.66 3.03 2.85
N ASN A 50 9.97 3.03 3.03
CA ASN A 50 10.58 3.40 4.29
C ASN A 50 10.68 4.93 4.43
N LEU A 51 10.24 5.49 5.55
CA LEU A 51 10.19 6.93 5.81
C LEU A 51 11.58 7.54 6.13
N LYS A 52 12.64 7.11 5.44
CA LYS A 52 14.00 7.63 5.66
C LYS A 52 14.14 9.06 5.17
N SER A 53 14.96 9.83 5.86
CA SER A 53 15.32 11.19 5.43
C SER A 53 16.04 11.20 4.08
N SER A 54 16.73 10.10 3.72
CA SER A 54 17.40 9.93 2.43
C SER A 54 16.44 9.62 1.26
N GLY A 55 15.15 9.45 1.54
CA GLY A 55 14.17 8.92 0.59
C GLY A 55 14.23 7.39 0.46
N ASP A 56 13.35 6.87 -0.38
CA ASP A 56 13.25 5.46 -0.72
C ASP A 56 12.88 5.28 -2.20
N THR A 57 12.87 4.04 -2.70
CA THR A 57 12.50 3.75 -4.10
C THR A 57 11.44 2.67 -4.16
N ILE A 58 10.33 2.97 -4.82
CA ILE A 58 9.33 1.98 -5.22
C ILE A 58 9.36 1.80 -6.74
N PHE A 59 8.62 0.83 -7.26
CA PHE A 59 8.66 0.51 -8.68
C PHE A 59 7.26 0.36 -9.28
N ILE A 60 7.05 1.00 -10.43
CA ILE A 60 6.02 0.58 -11.38
C ILE A 60 6.64 -0.54 -12.22
N MET A 61 5.99 -1.70 -12.27
CA MET A 61 6.53 -2.88 -12.94
C MET A 61 5.74 -3.18 -14.19
N ALA A 62 6.43 -3.19 -15.33
CA ALA A 62 5.90 -3.74 -16.57
C ALA A 62 6.46 -5.14 -16.79
N SER A 63 5.62 -6.02 -17.33
CA SER A 63 6.00 -7.39 -17.64
C SER A 63 5.55 -7.81 -19.03
N LEU A 64 6.31 -8.71 -19.63
CA LEU A 64 6.00 -9.40 -20.87
C LEU A 64 5.34 -10.74 -20.51
N SER A 65 4.14 -10.99 -21.02
CA SER A 65 3.47 -12.29 -20.88
C SER A 65 4.14 -13.38 -21.73
N GLY A 66 3.96 -14.62 -21.32
CA GLY A 66 4.56 -15.79 -21.94
C GLY A 66 5.43 -16.58 -20.96
N SER A 67 5.50 -17.89 -21.17
CA SER A 67 6.28 -18.80 -20.31
C SER A 67 7.76 -18.85 -20.68
N ILE A 68 8.11 -18.41 -21.89
CA ILE A 68 9.47 -18.45 -22.44
C ILE A 68 10.00 -17.03 -22.52
N PRO A 69 11.18 -16.74 -21.95
CA PRO A 69 11.83 -15.44 -22.11
C PRO A 69 12.03 -15.11 -23.60
N SER A 70 11.79 -13.86 -23.97
CA SER A 70 11.97 -13.43 -25.36
C SER A 70 13.45 -13.16 -25.66
N ASP A 71 13.92 -13.53 -26.84
CA ASP A 71 15.25 -13.16 -27.34
C ASP A 71 15.32 -11.71 -27.86
N GLU A 72 14.18 -11.01 -27.87
CA GLU A 72 14.04 -9.61 -28.30
C GLU A 72 13.83 -8.69 -27.11
N ALA A 73 14.34 -7.45 -27.21
CA ALA A 73 14.01 -6.38 -26.28
C ALA A 73 12.70 -5.68 -26.69
N TYR A 74 11.89 -5.29 -25.71
CA TYR A 74 10.63 -4.56 -25.94
C TYR A 74 10.65 -3.20 -25.27
N ASN A 75 10.36 -2.15 -26.05
CA ASN A 75 10.11 -0.82 -25.50
C ASN A 75 8.82 -0.80 -24.69
N VAL A 76 8.87 -0.11 -23.55
CA VAL A 76 7.72 0.15 -22.69
C VAL A 76 7.75 1.63 -22.32
N GLY A 77 6.75 2.37 -22.78
CA GLY A 77 6.46 3.72 -22.30
C GLY A 77 5.33 3.69 -21.28
N ILE A 78 5.42 4.53 -20.25
CA ILE A 78 4.34 4.79 -19.31
C ILE A 78 3.95 6.28 -19.36
N MET A 79 2.70 6.57 -19.02
CA MET A 79 2.18 7.93 -18.91
C MET A 79 1.23 8.02 -17.70
N GLU A 80 1.10 9.22 -17.14
CA GLU A 80 0.14 9.45 -16.05
C GLU A 80 -1.30 9.17 -16.51
N SER A 81 -2.11 8.67 -15.59
CA SER A 81 -3.55 8.51 -15.75
C SER A 81 -4.27 9.01 -14.49
N ASP A 82 -5.59 9.12 -14.58
CA ASP A 82 -6.47 9.39 -13.45
C ASP A 82 -7.72 8.50 -13.44
N SER A 83 -7.83 7.58 -14.40
CA SER A 83 -9.05 6.83 -14.64
C SER A 83 -9.29 5.79 -13.54
N LEU A 84 -8.26 5.05 -13.14
CA LEU A 84 -8.35 4.11 -12.02
C LEU A 84 -8.45 4.84 -10.68
N PHE A 85 -7.79 5.98 -10.53
CA PHE A 85 -7.93 6.84 -9.34
C PHE A 85 -9.39 7.24 -9.11
N HIS A 86 -10.06 7.74 -10.14
CA HIS A 86 -11.46 8.12 -10.07
C HIS A 86 -12.39 6.91 -9.86
N ALA A 87 -12.12 5.80 -10.56
CA ALA A 87 -12.89 4.57 -10.40
C ALA A 87 -12.75 3.99 -8.98
N TYR A 88 -11.54 3.96 -8.42
CA TYR A 88 -11.26 3.47 -7.08
C TYR A 88 -12.00 4.28 -6.02
N ASN A 89 -11.91 5.61 -6.06
CA ASN A 89 -12.60 6.47 -5.11
C ASN A 89 -14.13 6.34 -5.20
N LYS A 90 -14.67 6.29 -6.41
CA LYS A 90 -16.10 6.07 -6.63
C LYS A 90 -16.55 4.71 -6.09
N SER A 91 -15.81 3.64 -6.38
CA SER A 91 -16.19 2.28 -6.00
C SER A 91 -16.05 2.00 -4.49
N ASN A 92 -15.06 2.60 -3.83
CA ASN A 92 -14.76 2.32 -2.41
C ASN A 92 -15.44 3.29 -1.44
N PHE A 93 -15.67 4.54 -1.86
CA PHE A 93 -16.13 5.60 -0.94
C PHE A 93 -17.37 6.34 -1.43
N ASP A 94 -17.67 6.31 -2.74
CA ASP A 94 -18.83 6.95 -3.37
C ASP A 94 -19.04 8.40 -2.88
N ILE A 95 -19.99 8.66 -1.99
CA ILE A 95 -20.30 9.99 -1.46
C ILE A 95 -19.40 10.43 -0.28
N GLU A 96 -18.63 9.54 0.34
CA GLU A 96 -17.75 9.80 1.49
C GLU A 96 -16.41 10.42 1.05
N LYS A 97 -16.46 11.64 0.50
CA LYS A 97 -15.29 12.34 -0.06
C LYS A 97 -14.12 12.52 0.92
N ASP A 98 -14.40 12.61 2.20
CA ASP A 98 -13.36 12.74 3.24
C ASP A 98 -12.46 11.50 3.34
N ARG A 99 -12.91 10.36 2.78
CA ARG A 99 -12.20 9.06 2.77
C ARG A 99 -11.44 8.78 1.51
N TYR A 100 -11.57 9.65 0.51
CA TYR A 100 -10.96 9.41 -0.77
C TYR A 100 -9.46 9.20 -0.61
N ALA A 101 -8.96 8.21 -1.34
CA ALA A 101 -7.54 8.12 -1.61
C ALA A 101 -7.09 9.42 -2.28
N ARG A 102 -5.87 9.82 -1.95
CA ARG A 102 -5.22 11.02 -2.45
C ARG A 102 -4.17 10.61 -3.46
N LYS A 103 -4.01 11.39 -4.54
CA LYS A 103 -2.80 11.30 -5.35
C LYS A 103 -1.59 11.61 -4.47
N LEU A 104 -0.50 10.88 -4.64
CA LEU A 104 0.76 11.23 -4.02
C LEU A 104 1.18 12.63 -4.52
N PRO A 105 1.49 13.59 -3.64
CA PRO A 105 1.89 14.94 -4.07
C PRO A 105 3.15 14.90 -4.94
N GLU A 106 3.21 15.76 -5.96
CA GLU A 106 4.33 15.82 -6.91
C GLU A 106 5.67 16.11 -6.22
N GLU A 107 5.66 16.87 -5.12
CA GLU A 107 6.87 17.14 -4.34
C GLU A 107 7.43 15.91 -3.62
N CYS A 108 6.65 14.82 -3.52
CA CYS A 108 7.02 13.60 -2.80
C CYS A 108 7.62 12.51 -3.68
N PHE A 109 7.69 12.69 -5.00
CA PHE A 109 8.28 11.69 -5.88
C PHE A 109 8.86 12.25 -7.18
N VAL A 110 9.80 11.50 -7.75
CA VAL A 110 10.35 11.74 -9.09
C VAL A 110 10.46 10.42 -9.84
N ILE A 111 9.98 10.41 -11.08
CA ILE A 111 10.21 9.29 -12.02
C ILE A 111 11.23 9.77 -13.06
N PRO A 112 12.46 9.25 -13.06
CA PRO A 112 13.55 9.78 -13.88
C PRO A 112 13.37 9.47 -15.37
N ASN A 113 12.72 8.35 -15.69
CA ASN A 113 12.50 7.91 -17.05
C ASN A 113 11.16 7.17 -17.13
N MET A 114 10.34 7.57 -18.10
CA MET A 114 9.03 6.95 -18.40
C MET A 114 9.08 6.03 -19.63
N ASP A 115 10.23 5.93 -20.29
CA ASP A 115 10.47 5.11 -21.47
C ASP A 115 11.64 4.16 -21.20
N MET A 116 11.34 2.89 -20.98
CA MET A 116 12.34 1.86 -20.66
C MET A 116 12.21 0.66 -21.62
N GLN A 117 13.13 -0.29 -21.50
CA GLN A 117 13.10 -1.54 -22.27
C GLN A 117 13.08 -2.73 -21.33
N ILE A 118 12.26 -3.73 -21.67
CA ILE A 118 12.42 -5.10 -21.18
C ILE A 118 13.56 -5.71 -22.01
N PRO A 119 14.74 -5.99 -21.43
CA PRO A 119 15.86 -6.54 -22.18
C PRO A 119 15.57 -7.97 -22.68
N ALA A 120 16.24 -8.38 -23.76
CA ALA A 120 16.25 -9.77 -24.20
C ALA A 120 16.66 -10.71 -23.05
N GLY A 121 15.97 -11.84 -22.93
CA GLY A 121 16.13 -12.81 -21.85
C GLY A 121 15.45 -12.43 -20.52
N GLN A 122 14.86 -11.23 -20.42
CA GLN A 122 14.08 -10.81 -19.25
C GLN A 122 12.58 -10.76 -19.58
N SER A 123 11.77 -10.85 -18.54
CA SER A 123 10.30 -10.76 -18.64
C SER A 123 9.74 -9.50 -18.00
N GLN A 124 10.57 -8.65 -17.39
CA GLN A 124 10.12 -7.51 -16.61
C GLN A 124 11.08 -6.32 -16.73
N VAL A 125 10.53 -5.13 -16.58
CA VAL A 125 11.27 -3.89 -16.39
C VAL A 125 10.64 -3.10 -15.24
N LYS A 126 11.49 -2.42 -14.46
CA LYS A 126 11.07 -1.65 -13.28
C LYS A 126 11.33 -0.17 -13.52
N PHE A 127 10.27 0.63 -13.53
CA PHE A 127 10.37 2.08 -13.54
C PHE A 127 10.58 2.56 -12.10
N PRO A 128 11.76 3.08 -11.75
CA PRO A 128 12.02 3.55 -10.40
C PRO A 128 11.21 4.82 -10.12
N VAL A 129 10.57 4.85 -8.97
CA VAL A 129 9.90 6.04 -8.42
C VAL A 129 10.68 6.41 -7.17
N TYR A 130 11.49 7.46 -7.27
CA TYR A 130 12.27 7.97 -6.15
C TYR A 130 11.37 8.81 -5.25
N LEU A 131 11.23 8.39 -4.00
CA LEU A 131 10.38 9.01 -3.00
C LEU A 131 11.19 9.97 -2.12
N GLN A 132 10.58 11.10 -1.77
CA GLN A 132 11.19 12.16 -0.96
C GLN A 132 10.11 12.89 -0.17
N ASN A 133 10.50 13.71 0.82
CA ASN A 133 9.59 14.56 1.59
C ASN A 133 8.37 13.82 2.17
N LEU A 134 8.54 12.53 2.54
CA LEU A 134 7.44 11.67 2.98
C LEU A 134 6.92 12.03 4.37
N ASP A 135 7.71 12.77 5.15
CA ASP A 135 7.39 13.32 6.47
C ASP A 135 6.21 14.32 6.44
N LYS A 136 5.87 14.86 5.27
CA LYS A 136 4.73 15.76 5.07
C LYS A 136 3.40 15.03 4.94
N LEU A 137 3.44 13.71 4.70
CA LEU A 137 2.25 12.92 4.46
C LEU A 137 1.54 12.58 5.77
N SER A 138 0.21 12.58 5.72
CA SER A 138 -0.59 12.12 6.86
C SER A 138 -0.69 10.60 6.85
N PRO A 139 -0.43 9.90 7.97
CA PRO A 139 -0.66 8.46 8.02
C PRO A 139 -2.15 8.07 7.94
N ASP A 140 -3.06 9.05 8.03
CA ASP A 140 -4.51 8.85 8.03
C ASP A 140 -5.13 8.86 6.63
N SER A 141 -4.31 8.96 5.58
CA SER A 141 -4.74 8.98 4.17
C SER A 141 -4.16 7.82 3.38
N ILE A 142 -4.92 7.36 2.39
CA ILE A 142 -4.42 6.41 1.37
C ILE A 142 -3.77 7.24 0.26
N TYR A 143 -2.51 6.93 -0.06
CA TYR A 143 -1.80 7.57 -1.16
C TYR A 143 -1.64 6.62 -2.34
N VAL A 144 -1.93 7.13 -3.53
CA VAL A 144 -1.85 6.36 -4.77
C VAL A 144 -1.15 7.12 -5.89
N LEU A 145 -0.59 6.36 -6.82
CA LEU A 145 -0.08 6.80 -8.12
C LEU A 145 -0.84 6.04 -9.21
N ASP A 146 -1.23 6.72 -10.29
CA ASP A 146 -2.02 6.12 -11.37
C ASP A 146 -1.30 6.30 -12.72
N TYR A 147 -0.95 5.18 -13.36
CA TYR A 147 -0.16 5.15 -14.57
C TYR A 147 -0.70 4.12 -15.55
N LYS A 148 -0.62 4.44 -16.84
CA LYS A 148 -0.93 3.52 -17.94
C LYS A 148 0.23 3.41 -18.91
N ILE A 149 0.21 2.33 -19.69
CA ILE A 149 1.11 2.12 -20.80
C ILE A 149 0.81 3.15 -21.89
N ASP A 150 1.86 3.75 -22.43
CA ASP A 150 1.79 4.59 -23.62
C ASP A 150 1.70 3.67 -24.87
N PRO A 151 0.55 3.63 -25.57
CA PRO A 151 0.35 2.76 -26.72
C PRO A 151 1.14 3.21 -27.95
N GLU A 152 1.63 4.45 -28.02
CA GLU A 152 2.44 4.95 -29.13
C GLU A 152 3.88 4.44 -29.03
N LYS A 153 4.36 4.19 -27.80
CA LYS A 153 5.74 3.78 -27.51
C LYS A 153 5.87 2.28 -27.19
N THR A 154 4.76 1.60 -26.95
CA THR A 154 4.74 0.22 -26.46
C THR A 154 4.01 -0.70 -27.43
N PRO A 155 4.68 -1.68 -28.05
CA PRO A 155 4.02 -2.66 -28.90
C PRO A 155 3.27 -3.71 -28.07
N PHE A 156 2.22 -4.31 -28.65
CA PHE A 156 1.52 -5.47 -28.08
C PHE A 156 1.00 -5.28 -26.64
N VAL A 157 0.30 -4.18 -26.37
CA VAL A 157 -0.27 -3.89 -25.05
C VAL A 157 -1.41 -4.85 -24.72
N ASN A 158 -1.43 -5.39 -23.49
CA ASN A 158 -2.59 -6.11 -22.97
C ASN A 158 -3.67 -5.11 -22.54
N PRO A 159 -4.82 -5.02 -23.23
CA PRO A 159 -5.84 -4.00 -22.96
C PRO A 159 -6.49 -4.15 -21.58
N LYS A 160 -6.43 -5.34 -20.97
CA LYS A 160 -7.00 -5.61 -19.65
C LYS A 160 -6.06 -5.25 -18.50
N LYS A 161 -4.76 -5.06 -18.76
CA LYS A 161 -3.73 -4.77 -17.75
C LYS A 161 -2.78 -3.65 -18.20
N GLN A 162 -3.32 -2.68 -18.93
CA GLN A 162 -2.56 -1.55 -19.46
C GLN A 162 -2.41 -0.40 -18.47
N GLU A 163 -3.16 -0.40 -17.36
CA GLU A 163 -3.19 0.66 -16.36
C GLU A 163 -3.07 0.05 -14.97
N VAL A 164 -2.43 0.77 -14.05
CA VAL A 164 -2.22 0.33 -12.68
C VAL A 164 -2.39 1.49 -11.70
N LEU A 165 -3.17 1.23 -10.65
CA LEU A 165 -3.25 2.07 -9.49
C LEU A 165 -2.30 1.54 -8.42
N LEU A 166 -1.16 2.19 -8.28
CA LEU A 166 -0.15 1.87 -7.29
C LEU A 166 -0.57 2.45 -5.93
N ARG A 167 -0.88 1.59 -4.96
CA ARG A 167 -1.16 1.99 -3.58
C ARG A 167 0.13 1.93 -2.76
N LEU A 168 0.45 3.03 -2.10
CA LEU A 168 1.64 3.13 -1.25
C LEU A 168 1.29 2.86 0.21
N PHE A 169 2.16 2.09 0.86
CA PHE A 169 2.24 1.99 2.32
C PHE A 169 3.55 2.59 2.80
N PHE A 170 3.59 2.97 4.07
CA PHE A 170 4.73 3.63 4.69
C PHE A 170 5.11 2.91 5.96
N GLU A 171 6.42 2.82 6.22
CA GLU A 171 6.95 2.22 7.44
C GLU A 171 8.20 2.93 7.95
N ASN A 172 8.47 2.72 9.22
CA ASN A 172 9.77 2.96 9.83
C ASN A 172 10.11 1.76 10.74
N GLU A 173 11.15 1.86 11.57
CA GLU A 173 11.52 0.77 12.50
C GLU A 173 10.39 0.40 13.48
N PHE A 174 9.45 1.33 13.72
CA PHE A 174 8.55 1.30 14.86
C PHE A 174 7.09 0.98 14.50
N ALA A 175 6.67 1.23 13.27
CA ALA A 175 5.32 0.99 12.78
C ALA A 175 5.23 0.93 11.25
N THR A 176 4.14 0.36 10.74
CA THR A 176 3.78 0.29 9.32
C THR A 176 2.31 0.65 9.10
N THR A 177 1.97 1.21 7.94
CA THR A 177 0.58 1.42 7.51
C THR A 177 0.02 0.24 6.70
N GLN A 178 0.84 -0.76 6.35
CA GLN A 178 0.38 -1.94 5.60
C GLN A 178 -0.52 -2.85 6.44
N GLN A 179 -0.24 -2.93 7.74
CA GLN A 179 -1.01 -3.67 8.73
C GLN A 179 -1.06 -2.88 10.03
N ASN A 180 -2.09 -3.08 10.84
CA ASN A 180 -2.21 -2.36 12.10
C ASN A 180 -1.08 -2.74 13.06
N THR A 181 -0.31 -1.74 13.49
CA THR A 181 0.71 -1.88 14.54
C THR A 181 0.12 -1.44 15.87
N PHE A 182 0.27 -2.24 16.93
CA PHE A 182 -0.28 -1.95 18.24
C PHE A 182 0.78 -2.04 19.33
N TYR A 183 0.81 -1.05 20.22
CA TYR A 183 1.66 -1.05 21.43
C TYR A 183 0.80 -1.36 22.65
N ASN A 184 1.26 -2.33 23.44
CA ASN A 184 0.55 -2.79 24.64
C ASN A 184 0.98 -1.97 25.86
N TYR A 185 -0.01 -1.53 26.64
CA TYR A 185 0.25 -0.96 27.96
C TYR A 185 0.54 -2.07 28.97
N THR A 186 1.75 -2.11 29.52
CA THR A 186 2.17 -3.12 30.52
C THR A 186 2.14 -2.55 31.94
N SER A 187 2.60 -1.33 32.13
CA SER A 187 2.70 -0.64 33.43
C SER A 187 2.14 0.78 33.41
N SER A 188 1.34 1.12 32.40
CA SER A 188 0.81 2.48 32.22
C SER A 188 -0.47 2.73 33.02
N SER A 189 -0.61 3.95 33.52
CA SER A 189 -1.83 4.46 34.13
C SER A 189 -2.18 5.82 33.54
N VAL A 190 -3.48 6.09 33.43
CA VAL A 190 -4.02 7.39 33.04
C VAL A 190 -4.68 7.99 34.28
N LEU A 191 -4.20 9.15 34.70
CA LEU A 191 -4.76 9.91 35.81
C LEU A 191 -5.51 11.11 35.25
N THR A 192 -6.83 11.13 35.43
CA THR A 192 -7.63 12.34 35.16
C THR A 192 -7.55 13.25 36.37
N LEU A 193 -6.94 14.41 36.20
CA LEU A 193 -6.83 15.45 37.23
C LEU A 193 -8.12 16.28 37.27
N ASP A 194 -9.18 15.72 37.86
CA ASP A 194 -10.35 16.50 38.27
C ASP A 194 -10.13 17.07 39.68
N LEU A 195 -10.52 18.34 39.88
CA LEU A 195 -10.40 19.07 41.15
C LEU A 195 -11.16 18.37 42.30
N ASN A 196 -12.24 17.64 41.99
CA ASN A 196 -13.11 17.06 43.00
C ASN A 196 -13.05 15.53 43.10
N SER A 197 -12.58 14.83 42.08
CA SER A 197 -12.55 13.36 42.06
C SER A 197 -11.49 12.83 41.07
N PRO A 198 -10.21 12.77 41.48
CA PRO A 198 -9.16 12.21 40.65
C PRO A 198 -9.45 10.74 40.35
N MET A 199 -9.46 10.39 39.07
CA MET A 199 -9.71 9.02 38.60
C MET A 199 -8.42 8.43 38.04
N VAL A 200 -8.02 7.27 38.57
CA VAL A 200 -6.92 6.47 38.01
C VAL A 200 -7.52 5.33 37.20
N LYS A 201 -7.19 5.29 35.92
CA LYS A 201 -7.52 4.18 35.02
C LYS A 201 -6.25 3.46 34.60
N ARG A 202 -6.36 2.14 34.44
CA ARG A 202 -5.32 1.33 33.78
C ARG A 202 -5.84 0.95 32.41
N PRO A 203 -5.28 1.50 31.32
CA PRO A 203 -5.66 1.10 29.98
C PRO A 203 -5.42 -0.41 29.81
N THR A 204 -6.47 -1.16 29.44
CA THR A 204 -6.37 -2.60 29.19
C THR A 204 -6.19 -2.96 27.71
N ASN A 205 -6.33 -1.97 26.83
CA ASN A 205 -6.33 -2.16 25.38
C ASN A 205 -4.98 -1.73 24.79
N ALA A 206 -4.59 -2.32 23.67
CA ALA A 206 -3.42 -1.85 22.92
C ALA A 206 -3.74 -0.54 22.18
N ASN A 207 -2.74 0.32 22.03
CA ASN A 207 -2.88 1.58 21.29
C ASN A 207 -2.31 1.43 19.87
N GLN A 208 -3.07 1.83 18.86
CA GLN A 208 -2.62 1.77 17.48
C GLN A 208 -1.58 2.84 17.21
N VAL A 209 -0.50 2.44 16.54
CA VAL A 209 0.66 3.28 16.25
C VAL A 209 0.81 3.45 14.75
N PHE A 210 1.10 4.67 14.33
CA PHE A 210 1.27 5.03 12.92
C PHE A 210 2.63 5.68 12.69
N PRO A 211 3.37 5.33 11.64
CA PRO A 211 4.67 5.95 11.34
C PRO A 211 4.46 7.38 10.81
N LEU A 212 5.31 8.33 11.22
CA LEU A 212 5.26 9.74 10.80
C LEU A 212 6.50 10.15 9.99
N ASN A 213 7.69 9.81 10.47
CA ASN A 213 8.95 10.00 9.77
C ASN A 213 9.92 8.88 10.18
N GLU A 214 11.22 9.01 9.85
CA GLU A 214 12.24 7.98 10.07
C GLU A 214 12.27 7.43 11.50
N ASN A 215 12.05 8.29 12.50
CA ASN A 215 12.19 7.91 13.90
C ASN A 215 11.03 8.34 14.81
N SER A 216 9.89 8.73 14.25
CA SER A 216 8.72 9.10 15.04
C SER A 216 7.46 8.38 14.62
N VAL A 217 6.56 8.25 15.60
CA VAL A 217 5.26 7.63 15.43
C VAL A 217 4.17 8.47 16.09
N ARG A 218 2.94 8.34 15.58
CA ARG A 218 1.72 8.89 16.16
C ARG A 218 0.95 7.81 16.90
N MET A 219 0.44 8.14 18.08
CA MET A 219 -0.56 7.35 18.78
C MET A 219 -1.54 8.25 19.55
N LEU A 220 -2.67 7.71 19.99
CA LEU A 220 -3.60 8.47 20.85
C LEU A 220 -2.99 8.63 22.25
N ALA A 221 -3.29 9.72 22.93
CA ALA A 221 -2.85 9.93 24.31
C ALA A 221 -3.64 9.01 25.25
N GLY A 222 -2.97 8.23 26.09
CA GLY A 222 -3.61 7.43 27.14
C GLY A 222 -4.71 6.48 26.63
N ASP A 223 -5.93 6.66 27.14
CA ASP A 223 -7.13 5.90 26.79
C ASP A 223 -8.10 6.66 25.86
N GLU A 224 -7.62 7.71 25.17
CA GLU A 224 -8.41 8.46 24.21
C GLU A 224 -8.89 7.59 23.03
N THR A 225 -10.08 7.92 22.50
CA THR A 225 -10.69 7.28 21.34
C THR A 225 -11.14 8.33 20.32
N PHE A 226 -11.44 7.93 19.08
CA PHE A 226 -12.02 8.83 18.08
C PHE A 226 -13.47 8.45 17.67
N ASP A 227 -13.97 7.28 18.09
CA ASP A 227 -15.33 6.72 17.93
C ASP A 227 -15.92 6.80 16.51
N GLU A 228 -16.30 7.99 16.07
CA GLU A 228 -16.94 8.27 14.80
C GLU A 228 -15.93 8.76 13.77
N TYR A 229 -15.90 8.09 12.62
CA TYR A 229 -14.97 8.38 11.55
C TYR A 229 -15.09 9.81 10.98
N LYS A 230 -16.32 10.35 10.85
CA LYS A 230 -16.57 11.69 10.28
C LYS A 230 -15.92 12.82 11.09
N THR A 231 -15.74 12.63 12.39
CA THR A 231 -15.01 13.55 13.27
C THR A 231 -13.62 13.02 13.65
N GLY A 232 -13.23 11.89 13.07
CA GLY A 232 -12.04 11.14 13.42
C GLY A 232 -10.78 11.97 13.27
N LEU A 233 -10.64 12.71 12.16
CA LEU A 233 -9.46 13.53 11.91
C LEU A 233 -9.31 14.69 12.91
N ASP A 234 -10.39 15.40 13.21
CA ASP A 234 -10.38 16.49 14.20
C ASP A 234 -10.00 15.98 15.59
N LYS A 235 -10.60 14.85 16.01
CA LYS A 235 -10.27 14.19 17.28
C LYS A 235 -8.84 13.68 17.30
N ILE A 236 -8.36 13.05 16.22
CA ILE A 236 -6.97 12.60 16.08
C ILE A 236 -6.00 13.77 16.30
N ASN A 237 -6.23 14.90 15.65
CA ASN A 237 -5.36 16.08 15.79
C ASN A 237 -5.36 16.64 17.22
N LYS A 238 -6.47 16.54 17.94
CA LYS A 238 -6.64 17.03 19.32
C LYS A 238 -6.25 16.04 20.41
N ARG A 239 -6.16 14.74 20.09
CA ARG A 239 -5.98 13.66 21.07
C ARG A 239 -4.75 12.80 20.82
N SER A 240 -3.99 13.04 19.75
CA SER A 240 -2.76 12.32 19.47
C SER A 240 -1.51 13.02 19.99
N ILE A 241 -0.55 12.19 20.37
CA ILE A 241 0.83 12.55 20.67
C ILE A 241 1.75 12.04 19.56
N MET A 242 2.86 12.73 19.37
CA MET A 242 4.00 12.26 18.59
C MET A 242 5.06 11.74 19.56
N VAL A 243 5.56 10.54 19.27
CA VAL A 243 6.63 9.91 20.03
C VAL A 243 7.84 9.83 19.12
N THR A 244 8.91 10.54 19.46
CA THR A 244 10.18 10.55 18.73
C THR A 244 11.17 9.67 19.47
N ILE A 245 11.66 8.64 18.78
CA ILE A 245 12.61 7.67 19.31
C ILE A 245 14.03 8.12 18.92
N GLY A 246 14.83 8.39 19.94
CA GLY A 246 16.22 8.80 19.81
C GLY A 246 17.21 7.64 19.92
N ASP A 247 18.43 8.00 20.31
CA ASP A 247 19.54 7.07 20.43
C ASP A 247 19.35 6.04 21.54
N LYS A 248 20.09 4.93 21.43
CA LYS A 248 20.20 3.94 22.51
C LYS A 248 20.84 4.56 23.74
N THR A 249 20.33 4.20 24.92
CA THR A 249 20.92 4.67 26.17
C THR A 249 22.30 4.04 26.37
N PRO A 250 23.27 4.77 26.96
CA PRO A 250 24.60 4.22 27.21
C PRO A 250 24.60 3.01 28.17
N GLN A 251 23.62 2.95 29.08
CA GLN A 251 23.53 1.96 30.15
C GLN A 251 22.78 0.69 29.74
N ASN A 252 21.79 0.80 28.83
CA ASN A 252 21.01 -0.32 28.34
C ASN A 252 20.89 -0.25 26.80
N PRO A 253 21.53 -1.16 26.05
CA PRO A 253 21.50 -1.15 24.58
C PRO A 253 20.13 -1.52 23.99
N LEU A 254 19.19 -1.99 24.81
CA LEU A 254 17.80 -2.23 24.43
C LEU A 254 16.89 -1.02 24.72
N ALA A 255 17.31 -0.07 25.55
CA ALA A 255 16.56 1.14 25.83
C ALA A 255 16.98 2.28 24.89
N ARG A 256 16.03 3.13 24.50
CA ARG A 256 16.26 4.34 23.70
C ARG A 256 15.69 5.56 24.40
N PHE A 257 16.28 6.73 24.15
CA PHE A 257 15.69 8.00 24.57
C PHE A 257 14.38 8.24 23.81
N VAL A 258 13.38 8.78 24.49
CA VAL A 258 12.07 9.07 23.89
C VAL A 258 11.66 10.49 24.25
N THR A 259 11.25 11.23 23.23
CA THR A 259 10.64 12.57 23.38
C THR A 259 9.18 12.48 22.99
N ILE A 260 8.29 13.04 23.81
CA ILE A 260 6.84 13.06 23.56
C ILE A 260 6.41 14.49 23.35
N GLU A 261 5.83 14.76 22.19
CA GLU A 261 5.41 16.09 21.76
C GLU A 261 3.94 16.08 21.29
N PRO A 262 3.29 17.26 21.23
CA PRO A 262 2.03 17.40 20.53
C PRO A 262 2.12 16.91 19.09
N TYR A 263 1.16 16.09 18.64
CA TYR A 263 1.06 15.81 17.20
C TYR A 263 0.56 17.05 16.42
N LYS A 264 -0.45 17.74 16.98
CA LYS A 264 -1.00 18.99 16.45
C LYS A 264 -1.41 19.93 17.58
N THR A 265 -2.66 19.83 18.02
CA THR A 265 -3.30 20.83 18.88
C THR A 265 -3.41 20.41 20.35
N LEU A 266 -2.99 19.20 20.69
CA LEU A 266 -2.99 18.71 22.06
C LEU A 266 -1.88 19.41 22.85
N ASP A 267 -2.21 19.94 24.03
CA ASP A 267 -1.19 20.43 24.96
C ASP A 267 -0.50 19.25 25.65
N VAL A 268 0.83 19.17 25.51
CA VAL A 268 1.63 18.08 26.06
C VAL A 268 2.80 18.66 26.85
N VAL A 269 2.97 18.16 28.07
CA VAL A 269 4.15 18.43 28.91
C VAL A 269 4.76 17.09 29.30
N GLN A 270 5.94 16.79 28.76
CA GLN A 270 6.70 15.61 29.16
C GLN A 270 7.33 15.86 30.53
N MET A 271 6.96 15.06 31.53
CA MET A 271 7.55 15.13 32.87
C MET A 271 8.94 14.49 32.90
N THR A 272 9.82 15.01 33.76
CA THR A 272 11.11 14.37 34.03
C THR A 272 10.88 12.98 34.63
N PRO A 273 11.58 11.93 34.13
CA PRO A 273 11.47 10.60 34.71
C PRO A 273 11.80 10.63 36.21
N PHE A 274 10.86 10.16 37.05
CA PHE A 274 11.04 10.12 38.49
C PHE A 274 11.97 8.98 38.92
N GLU A 275 12.01 7.89 38.15
CA GLU A 275 12.96 6.78 38.28
C GLU A 275 13.30 6.23 36.89
N VAL A 276 14.57 5.85 36.65
CA VAL A 276 14.96 5.15 35.43
C VAL A 276 14.44 3.72 35.56
N TYR A 277 13.32 3.41 34.90
CA TYR A 277 12.83 2.03 34.83
C TYR A 277 13.84 1.19 34.03
N ASN A 278 14.59 0.34 34.73
CA ASN A 278 15.32 -0.77 34.12
C ASN A 278 14.28 -1.84 33.75
N ASN A 279 13.82 -1.80 32.50
CA ASN A 279 13.17 -2.95 31.88
C ASN A 279 14.23 -3.99 31.49
#